data_AF-A0A966MHK4-F1
#
_entry.id   AF-A0A966MHK4-F1
#
_cell.length_a   1.000
_cell.length_b   1.000
_cell.length_c   1.000
_cell.angle_alpha   90.00
_cell.angle_beta   90.00
_cell.angle_gamma   90.00
#
_symmetry.space_group_name_H-M   'P 1'
#
loop_
_entity.id
_entity.type
_entity.pdbx_description
1 polymer ?
#
loop_
_entity_poly.entity_id
_entity_poly.type
_entity_poly.pdbx_seq_one_letter_code
_entity_poly.pdbx_strand_id
1 'polypeptide(L)'
;FFVFAFFFGIAGGGMSILTPDTVYGFPYVGYIQSQIGHTMILMGVSYAMVIDNQRPFLKDIPKVFMYATALLLFTYLMNYLLGTNYWFLAEKPIGDNITALMRPEPFHIIDLYIVALLVCYSMYLPFYLKDRKLS
;
A
#
# COMPACT_ATOMS: atom_id res chain seq x y z
N PHE A 1 4.71 -2.80 -14.12
CA PHE A 1 3.55 -2.00 -13.69
C PHE A 1 2.60 -2.81 -12.80
N PHE A 2 1.98 -3.89 -13.30
CA PHE A 2 1.00 -4.69 -12.54
C PHE A 2 1.48 -5.16 -11.16
N VAL A 3 2.70 -5.70 -11.04
CA VAL A 3 3.24 -6.17 -9.75
C VAL A 3 3.15 -5.08 -8.67
N PHE A 4 3.59 -3.86 -8.97
CA PHE A 4 3.50 -2.76 -8.01
C PHE A 4 2.04 -2.40 -7.72
N ALA A 5 1.20 -2.25 -8.76
CA ALA A 5 -0.22 -1.96 -8.58
C ALA A 5 -0.97 -3.04 -7.79
N PHE A 6 -0.61 -4.32 -7.96
CA PHE A 6 -1.21 -5.42 -7.23
C PHE A 6 -0.90 -5.33 -5.74
N PHE A 7 0.38 -5.24 -5.36
CA PHE A 7 0.77 -5.22 -3.95
C PHE A 7 0.46 -3.87 -3.29
N PHE A 8 0.94 -2.76 -3.85
CA PHE A 8 0.73 -1.42 -3.29
C PHE A 8 -0.70 -0.93 -3.47
N GLY A 9 -1.29 -1.17 -4.64
CA GLY A 9 -2.62 -0.64 -4.97
C GLY A 9 -3.74 -1.37 -4.23
N ILE A 10 -3.69 -2.70 -4.11
CA ILE A 10 -4.69 -3.43 -3.31
C ILE A 10 -4.51 -3.15 -1.82
N ALA A 11 -3.29 -3.22 -1.28
CA ALA A 11 -3.07 -2.99 0.14
C ALA A 11 -3.37 -1.54 0.52
N GLY A 12 -2.76 -0.57 -0.17
CA GLY A 12 -2.95 0.85 0.09
C GLY A 12 -4.36 1.32 -0.22
N GLY A 13 -4.86 1.04 -1.43
CA GLY A 13 -6.21 1.43 -1.84
C GLY A 13 -7.30 0.76 -1.01
N GLY A 14 -7.11 -0.51 -0.63
CA GLY A 14 -8.00 -1.21 0.28
C GLY A 14 -8.04 -0.57 1.67
N MET A 15 -6.87 -0.25 2.25
CA MET A 15 -6.79 0.45 3.54
C MET A 15 -7.45 1.83 3.50
N SER A 16 -7.27 2.62 2.44
CA SER A 16 -7.93 3.92 2.29
C SER A 16 -9.45 3.80 2.18
N ILE A 17 -9.97 2.74 1.56
CA ILE A 17 -11.42 2.51 1.48
C ILE A 17 -11.98 2.14 2.85
N LEU A 18 -11.29 1.28 3.60
CA LEU A 18 -11.74 0.81 4.93
C LEU A 18 -11.56 1.86 6.03
N THR A 19 -10.52 2.67 5.92
CA THR A 19 -10.15 3.74 6.86
C THR A 19 -9.85 5.02 6.06
N PRO A 20 -10.91 5.74 5.62
CA PRO A 20 -10.75 6.96 4.84
C PRO A 20 -10.02 8.05 5.64
N ASP A 21 -9.09 8.73 5.00
CA ASP A 21 -8.26 9.80 5.58
C ASP A 21 -8.81 11.21 5.32
N THR A 22 -10.08 11.30 4.89
CA THR A 22 -10.74 12.56 4.59
C THR A 22 -11.29 13.22 5.85
N VAL A 23 -11.22 14.56 5.92
CA VAL A 23 -11.71 15.36 7.07
C VAL A 23 -13.18 15.10 7.43
N TYR A 24 -14.02 14.88 6.42
CA TYR A 24 -15.44 14.60 6.59
C TYR A 24 -15.82 13.31 5.87
N GLY A 25 -16.77 12.56 6.43
CA GLY A 25 -17.35 11.40 5.77
C GLY A 25 -18.40 11.76 4.71
N PHE A 26 -19.10 10.75 4.20
CA PHE A 26 -20.22 10.94 3.29
C PHE A 26 -21.27 11.92 3.89
N PRO A 27 -21.79 12.89 3.12
CA PRO A 27 -21.71 13.06 1.66
C PRO A 27 -20.69 14.10 1.15
N TYR A 28 -19.60 14.36 1.90
CA TYR A 28 -18.62 15.37 1.50
C TYR A 28 -18.00 15.08 0.11
N VAL A 29 -17.87 16.10 -0.74
CA VAL A 29 -17.34 15.94 -2.11
C VAL A 29 -15.92 15.37 -2.11
N GLY A 30 -15.06 15.82 -1.20
CA GLY A 30 -13.69 15.31 -1.07
C GLY A 30 -13.65 13.83 -0.65
N TYR A 31 -14.61 13.40 0.18
CA TYR A 31 -14.78 11.99 0.53
C TYR A 31 -15.15 11.17 -0.71
N ILE A 32 -16.18 11.60 -1.45
CA ILE A 32 -16.65 10.89 -2.66
C ILE A 32 -15.52 10.80 -3.70
N GLN A 33 -14.80 11.90 -3.94
CA GLN A 33 -13.66 11.92 -4.86
C GLN A 33 -12.55 10.96 -4.42
N SER A 34 -12.20 10.96 -3.12
CA SER A 34 -11.20 10.03 -2.56
C SER A 34 -11.63 8.57 -2.75
N GLN A 35 -12.87 8.23 -2.42
CA GLN A 35 -13.37 6.86 -2.53
C GLN A 35 -13.46 6.38 -3.98
N ILE A 36 -13.85 7.25 -4.93
CA ILE A 36 -13.81 6.94 -6.36
C ILE A 36 -12.37 6.66 -6.79
N GLY A 37 -11.41 7.52 -6.40
CA GLY A 37 -10.00 7.34 -6.74
C GLY A 37 -9.44 5.99 -6.29
N HIS A 38 -9.64 5.63 -5.02
CA HIS A 38 -9.16 4.36 -4.48
C HIS A 38 -9.90 3.15 -5.07
N THR A 39 -11.20 3.27 -5.35
CA THR A 39 -11.96 2.21 -6.02
C THR A 39 -11.45 1.97 -7.44
N MET A 40 -11.09 3.03 -8.17
CA MET A 40 -10.51 2.90 -9.52
C MET A 40 -9.16 2.18 -9.53
N ILE A 41 -8.35 2.31 -8.47
CA ILE A 41 -7.11 1.53 -8.32
C ILE A 41 -7.45 0.04 -8.24
N LEU A 42 -8.40 -0.35 -7.37
CA LEU A 42 -8.82 -1.74 -7.23
C LEU A 42 -9.43 -2.30 -8.51
N MET A 43 -10.25 -1.49 -9.20
CA MET A 43 -10.82 -1.86 -10.50
C MET A 43 -9.72 -2.08 -11.55
N GLY A 44 -8.72 -1.21 -11.62
CA GLY A 44 -7.60 -1.34 -12.56
C GLY A 44 -6.78 -2.61 -12.33
N VAL A 45 -6.51 -2.95 -11.07
CA VAL A 45 -5.82 -4.21 -10.73
C VAL A 45 -6.69 -5.42 -11.07
N SER A 46 -8.00 -5.35 -10.75
CA SER A 46 -8.95 -6.43 -11.05
C SER A 46 -9.07 -6.66 -12.57
N TYR A 47 -9.09 -5.60 -13.36
CA TYR A 47 -9.08 -5.66 -14.82
C TYR A 47 -7.84 -6.40 -15.32
N ALA A 48 -6.65 -5.99 -14.86
CA ALA A 48 -5.39 -6.63 -15.27
C ALA A 48 -5.34 -8.13 -14.88
N MET A 49 -5.97 -8.51 -13.76
CA MET A 49 -6.04 -9.91 -13.35
C MET A 49 -7.02 -10.74 -14.19
N VAL A 50 -8.21 -10.21 -14.46
CA VAL A 50 -9.31 -10.98 -15.07
C VAL A 50 -9.25 -10.93 -16.60
N ILE A 51 -8.99 -9.75 -17.17
CA ILE A 51 -9.02 -9.53 -18.62
C ILE A 51 -7.64 -9.79 -19.22
N ASP A 52 -6.60 -9.18 -18.66
CA ASP A 52 -5.22 -9.34 -19.17
C ASP A 52 -4.54 -10.62 -18.65
N ASN A 53 -5.22 -11.40 -17.80
CA ASN A 53 -4.73 -12.65 -17.21
C ASN A 53 -3.38 -12.50 -16.49
N GLN A 54 -3.10 -11.33 -15.91
CA GLN A 54 -1.88 -11.10 -15.14
C GLN A 54 -2.01 -11.65 -13.72
N ARG A 55 -0.93 -12.23 -13.20
CA ARG A 55 -0.90 -12.80 -11.84
C ARG A 55 0.43 -12.52 -11.14
N PRO A 56 0.43 -12.33 -9.81
CA PRO A 56 1.66 -12.17 -9.03
C PRO A 56 2.38 -13.51 -8.84
N PHE A 57 3.72 -13.46 -8.69
CA PHE A 57 4.55 -14.61 -8.31
C PHE A 57 5.44 -14.27 -7.10
N LEU A 58 5.92 -15.29 -6.36
CA LEU A 58 6.84 -15.07 -5.22
C LEU A 58 8.09 -14.26 -5.60
N LYS A 59 8.63 -14.51 -6.80
CA LYS A 59 9.79 -13.79 -7.34
C LYS A 59 9.54 -12.29 -7.57
N ASP A 60 8.29 -11.84 -7.50
CA ASP A 60 7.92 -10.44 -7.68
C ASP A 60 7.94 -9.65 -6.36
N ILE A 61 7.90 -10.31 -5.20
CA ILE A 61 7.95 -9.63 -3.89
C ILE A 61 9.22 -8.77 -3.78
N PRO A 62 10.45 -9.26 -4.07
CA PRO A 62 11.65 -8.41 -4.02
C PRO A 62 11.59 -7.20 -4.96
N LYS A 63 10.90 -7.32 -6.11
CA LYS A 63 10.74 -6.20 -7.05
C LYS A 63 9.88 -5.08 -6.45
N VAL A 64 8.81 -5.44 -5.74
CA VAL A 64 7.95 -4.47 -5.04
C VAL A 64 8.76 -3.71 -4.00
N PHE A 65 9.57 -4.43 -3.20
CA PHE A 65 10.41 -3.80 -2.18
C PHE A 65 11.49 -2.89 -2.77
N MET A 66 12.04 -3.25 -3.94
CA MET A 66 12.95 -2.36 -4.67
C MET A 66 12.24 -1.06 -5.08
N TYR A 67 11.03 -1.14 -5.65
CA TYR A 67 10.25 0.06 -5.99
C TYR A 67 9.86 0.88 -4.74
N ALA A 68 9.44 0.21 -3.67
CA ALA A 68 9.08 0.84 -2.40
C ALA A 68 10.27 1.60 -1.81
N THR A 69 11.46 0.98 -1.81
CA THR A 69 12.68 1.61 -1.30
C THR A 69 13.08 2.81 -2.16
N ALA A 70 13.01 2.69 -3.49
CA ALA A 70 13.31 3.82 -4.39
C ALA A 70 12.35 5.00 -4.16
N LEU A 71 11.05 4.74 -4.03
CA LEU A 71 10.06 5.77 -3.72
C LEU A 71 10.26 6.35 -2.32
N LEU A 72 10.61 5.54 -1.33
CA LEU A 72 10.85 6.00 0.02
C LEU A 72 12.05 6.93 0.11
N LEU A 73 13.15 6.62 -0.57
CA LEU A 73 14.32 7.49 -0.67
C LEU A 73 13.97 8.82 -1.36
N PHE A 74 13.19 8.76 -2.44
CA PHE A 74 12.71 9.96 -3.13
C PHE A 74 11.81 10.81 -2.23
N THR A 75 10.84 10.21 -1.55
CA THR A 75 9.94 10.91 -0.63
C THR A 75 10.70 11.49 0.56
N TYR A 76 11.69 10.77 1.09
CA TYR A 76 12.55 11.28 2.16
C TYR A 76 13.32 12.54 1.71
N LEU A 77 13.89 12.52 0.50
CA LEU A 77 14.56 13.69 -0.07
C LEU A 77 13.58 14.86 -0.25
N MET A 78 12.38 14.61 -0.76
CA MET A 78 11.37 15.66 -0.94
C MET A 78 10.91 16.25 0.40
N ASN A 79 10.69 15.41 1.41
CA ASN A 79 10.36 15.85 2.78
C ASN A 79 11.44 16.76 3.35
N TYR A 80 12.71 16.39 3.18
CA TYR A 80 13.84 17.20 3.62
C TYR A 80 13.91 18.55 2.91
N LEU A 81 13.68 18.58 1.59
CA LEU A 81 13.76 19.81 0.80
C LEU A 81 12.57 20.76 1.04
N LEU A 82 11.38 20.21 1.27
CA LEU A 82 10.13 20.98 1.38
C LEU A 82 9.69 21.23 2.82
N GLY A 83 10.36 20.62 3.82
CA GLY A 83 9.95 20.67 5.21
C GLY A 83 8.59 20.00 5.45
N THR A 84 8.24 19.00 4.64
CA THR A 84 6.96 18.27 4.70
C THR A 84 7.14 16.88 5.31
N ASN A 85 6.03 16.22 5.64
CA ASN A 85 6.02 14.87 6.21
C ASN A 85 5.17 13.90 5.37
N TYR A 86 5.46 13.79 4.08
CA TYR A 86 4.81 12.79 3.23
C TYR A 86 5.18 11.38 3.67
N TRP A 87 4.22 10.46 3.56
CA TRP A 87 4.34 9.05 3.99
C TRP A 87 4.69 8.89 5.48
N PHE A 88 4.56 9.95 6.28
CA PHE A 88 4.86 9.94 7.70
C PHE A 88 6.26 9.40 8.02
N LEU A 89 7.26 9.80 7.21
CA LEU A 89 8.65 9.36 7.35
C LEU A 89 9.37 10.04 8.50
N ALA A 90 9.06 11.32 8.77
CA ALA A 90 9.71 12.10 9.81
C ALA A 90 8.96 11.98 11.14
N GLU A 91 7.64 12.14 11.11
CA GLU A 91 6.78 12.04 12.29
C GLU A 91 5.62 11.09 12.05
N LYS A 92 5.13 10.45 13.11
CA LYS A 92 3.98 9.53 13.01
C LYS A 92 2.67 10.25 12.68
N PRO A 93 1.73 9.59 11.97
CA PRO A 93 0.39 10.12 11.79
C PRO A 93 -0.33 10.26 13.13
N ILE A 94 -0.91 11.44 13.35
CA ILE A 94 -1.74 11.75 14.52
C ILE A 94 -3.05 10.94 14.43
N GLY A 95 -3.43 10.25 15.51
CA GLY A 95 -4.70 9.51 15.62
C GLY A 95 -4.51 8.01 15.90
N ASP A 96 -5.62 7.29 16.02
CA ASP A 96 -5.62 5.85 16.26
C ASP A 96 -5.31 5.08 14.97
N ASN A 97 -4.07 4.61 14.85
CA ASN A 97 -3.62 3.83 13.72
C ASN A 97 -2.55 2.80 14.14
N ILE A 98 -2.22 1.87 13.25
CA ILE A 98 -1.26 0.80 13.54
C ILE A 98 0.13 1.31 13.93
N THR A 99 0.50 2.53 13.53
CA THR A 99 1.82 3.10 13.85
C THR A 99 1.94 3.51 15.32
N ALA A 100 0.82 3.63 16.05
CA ALA A 100 0.82 3.85 17.49
C ALA A 100 1.47 2.67 18.25
N LEU A 101 1.38 1.45 17.71
CA LEU A 101 1.98 0.23 18.29
C LEU A 101 3.46 0.05 17.93
N MET A 102 4.00 0.89 17.04
CA MET A 102 5.35 0.77 16.50
C MET A 102 6.37 1.58 17.31
N ARG A 103 7.66 1.35 17.06
CA ARG A 103 8.76 2.10 17.67
C ARG A 103 8.60 3.62 17.50
N PRO A 104 9.21 4.46 18.35
CA PRO A 104 9.22 5.90 18.15
C PRO A 104 9.81 6.30 16.79
N GLU A 105 9.40 7.47 16.30
CA GLU A 105 9.97 8.06 15.09
C GLU A 105 11.48 8.26 15.21
N PRO A 106 12.26 8.06 14.12
CA PRO A 106 11.86 7.64 12.76
C PRO A 106 11.86 6.10 12.58
N PHE A 107 12.09 5.33 13.64
CA PHE A 107 12.33 3.89 13.54
C PHE A 107 11.07 3.05 13.26
N HIS A 108 9.87 3.63 13.34
CA HIS A 108 8.60 2.97 12.96
C HIS A 108 8.59 2.55 11.49
N ILE A 109 9.39 3.17 10.62
CA ILE A 109 9.52 2.77 9.22
C ILE A 109 10.02 1.32 9.11
N ILE A 110 10.90 0.87 10.01
CA ILE A 110 11.37 -0.52 10.02
C ILE A 110 10.21 -1.47 10.30
N ASP A 111 9.38 -1.13 11.28
CA ASP A 111 8.21 -1.93 11.66
C ASP A 111 7.17 -1.94 10.51
N LEU A 112 6.98 -0.80 9.83
CA LEU A 112 6.14 -0.70 8.63
C LEU A 112 6.66 -1.58 7.48
N TYR A 113 7.97 -1.68 7.27
CA TYR A 113 8.53 -2.58 6.26
C TYR A 113 8.23 -4.05 6.58
N ILE A 114 8.31 -4.43 7.86
CA ILE A 114 7.97 -5.79 8.30
C ILE A 114 6.49 -6.07 8.06
N VAL A 115 5.60 -5.14 8.44
CA VAL A 115 4.16 -5.26 8.19
C VAL A 115 3.87 -5.35 6.69
N ALA A 116 4.50 -4.50 5.88
CA ALA A 116 4.36 -4.53 4.42
C ALA A 116 4.78 -5.89 3.84
N LEU A 117 5.83 -6.49 4.38
CA LEU A 117 6.30 -7.82 3.95
C LEU A 117 5.26 -8.90 4.28
N LEU A 118 4.73 -8.88 5.50
CA LEU A 118 3.68 -9.80 5.93
C LEU A 118 2.41 -9.67 5.08
N VAL A 119 2.00 -8.44 4.77
CA VAL A 119 0.86 -8.16 3.88
C VAL A 119 1.13 -8.65 2.46
N CYS A 120 2.32 -8.44 1.90
CA CYS A 120 2.66 -8.98 0.58
C CYS A 120 2.58 -10.51 0.54
N TYR A 121 3.10 -11.20 1.57
CA TYR A 121 3.00 -12.65 1.65
C TYR A 121 1.57 -13.14 1.85
N SER A 122 0.76 -12.45 2.67
CA SER A 122 -0.65 -12.83 2.87
C SER A 122 -1.48 -12.65 1.61
N MET A 123 -1.22 -11.60 0.82
CA MET A 123 -1.86 -11.38 -0.48
C MET A 123 -1.47 -12.43 -1.52
N TYR A 124 -0.24 -12.96 -1.46
CA TYR A 124 0.21 -14.02 -2.35
C TYR A 124 -0.29 -15.42 -1.94
N LEU A 125 -0.60 -15.63 -0.65
CA LEU A 125 -0.97 -16.93 -0.09
C LEU A 125 -2.10 -17.67 -0.86
N PRO A 126 -3.21 -17.02 -1.29
CA PRO A 126 -4.26 -17.70 -2.06
C PRO A 126 -3.76 -18.28 -3.39
N PHE A 127 -2.82 -17.61 -4.05
CA PHE A 127 -2.23 -18.07 -5.31
C PHE A 127 -1.32 -19.28 -5.08
N TYR A 128 -0.51 -19.23 -4.01
CA TYR A 128 0.33 -20.36 -3.63
C TYR A 128 -0.50 -21.62 -3.34
N LEU A 129 -1.59 -21.49 -2.58
CA LEU A 129 -2.49 -22.60 -2.27
C LEU A 129 -3.19 -23.15 -3.51
N LYS A 130 -3.54 -22.30 -4.47
CA LYS A 130 -4.13 -22.71 -5.75
C LYS A 130 -3.12 -23.50 -6.59
N ASP A 131 -1.89 -23.01 -6.74
CA ASP A 131 -0.85 -23.68 -7.51
C ASP A 131 -0.49 -25.05 -6.92
N ARG A 132 -0.43 -25.18 -5.59
CA ARG A 132 -0.16 -26.45 -4.88
C ARG A 132 -1.26 -27.49 -5.01
N LYS A 133 -2.51 -27.09 -5.25
CA LYS A 133 -3.63 -28.00 -5.50
C LYS A 133 -3.69 -28.52 -6.93
N LEU A 134 -3.03 -27.83 -7.85
CA LEU A 134 -3.00 -28.16 -9.28
C LEU A 134 -1.76 -28.99 -9.67
N SER A 135 -0.79 -29.12 -8.76
CA SER A 135 0.38 -30.02 -8.87
C SER A 135 0.07 -31.39 -8.28
#